data_AF-N9PBM0-F1
#
_entry.id   AF-N9PBM0-F1
#
_cell.length_a   1.000
_cell.length_b   1.000
_cell.length_c   1.000
_cell.angle_alpha   90.00
_cell.angle_beta   90.00
_cell.angle_gamma   90.00
#
_symmetry.space_group_name_H-M   'P 1'
#
loop_
_entity.id
_entity.type
_entity.pdbx_description
1 polymer ?
#
loop_
_entity_poly.entity_id
_entity_poly.type
_entity_poly.pdbx_seq_one_letter_code
_entity_poly.pdbx_strand_id
1 'polypeptide(L)'
;MLDHATATRSPPHTKVAIIGAGCGGIAMAIRLQQHGIYDFIILEKGSDFGGTWRDNQYPGAACDVQSHLYSLSFAPKSNWSKRYAEAPEIFSYIQDLVTDYNLRAFCRLNTEVLAAHYQAERCLWQLQLQDQSILEAQFVIFASGPLHIPQIPDILGIEKFQGKVFHSAQLDHTYDPTGKNVASIGTGGSAIQYIPEIAPKCKQLYVMQRTAAWVIPRDERAYPNLEKKLFKKYDWFRKLHRARLYWSNESRVVPIVKPGIMKFTQKLAELFIKYEVKNPELAKKLTPDYIMGCKRILVSNKYFPTFNRHNVELVTEKIQELTEHSIITQDGKERPIDCLIYGTGFITDPRIYMKNFQCTRA
;
A
#
# COMPACT_ATOMS: atom_id res chain seq x y z
N MET A 1 -43.46 -41.64 8.81
CA MET A 1 -42.75 -40.87 7.77
C MET A 1 -43.16 -39.42 7.94
N LEU A 2 -42.30 -38.59 8.50
CA LEU A 2 -42.48 -37.14 8.58
C LEU A 2 -41.34 -36.53 7.77
N ASP A 3 -41.69 -36.01 6.60
CA ASP A 3 -40.78 -35.27 5.73
C ASP A 3 -40.40 -33.95 6.42
N HIS A 4 -39.13 -33.83 6.81
CA HIS A 4 -38.52 -32.55 7.14
C HIS A 4 -38.27 -31.79 5.84
N ALA A 5 -39.29 -31.07 5.38
CA ALA A 5 -39.12 -30.02 4.39
C ALA A 5 -38.19 -28.94 4.98
N THR A 6 -36.94 -28.93 4.55
CA THR A 6 -35.99 -27.83 4.78
C THR A 6 -36.58 -26.58 4.14
N ALA A 7 -37.10 -25.66 4.96
CA ALA A 7 -37.50 -24.35 4.51
C ALA A 7 -36.28 -23.66 3.87
N THR A 8 -36.26 -23.57 2.53
CA THR A 8 -35.26 -22.82 1.79
C THR A 8 -35.47 -21.34 2.09
N ARG A 9 -34.78 -20.84 3.10
CA ARG A 9 -34.76 -19.42 3.47
C ARG A 9 -34.17 -18.67 2.28
N SER A 10 -34.92 -17.72 1.70
CA SER A 10 -34.41 -16.90 0.59
C SER A 10 -33.08 -16.24 1.00
N PRO A 11 -32.12 -16.10 0.07
CA PRO A 11 -30.85 -15.47 0.37
C PRO A 11 -31.06 -14.08 0.99
N PRO A 12 -30.22 -13.65 1.94
CA PRO A 12 -30.21 -12.25 2.37
C PRO A 12 -30.10 -11.34 1.15
N HIS A 13 -30.86 -10.26 1.14
CA HIS A 13 -30.92 -9.30 0.04
C HIS A 13 -30.60 -7.89 0.56
N THR A 14 -29.86 -7.12 -0.24
CA THR A 14 -29.59 -5.69 0.01
C THR A 14 -29.65 -4.88 -1.29
N LYS A 15 -29.86 -3.58 -1.21
CA LYS A 15 -29.82 -2.72 -2.40
C LYS A 15 -28.39 -2.54 -2.92
N VAL A 16 -27.39 -2.35 -2.06
CA VAL A 16 -25.99 -2.13 -2.49
C VAL A 16 -25.01 -2.99 -1.71
N ALA A 17 -24.22 -3.81 -2.41
CA ALA A 17 -23.09 -4.51 -1.83
C ALA A 17 -21.78 -3.82 -2.22
N ILE A 18 -20.97 -3.46 -1.23
CA ILE A 18 -19.64 -2.85 -1.39
C ILE A 18 -18.60 -3.89 -1.03
N ILE A 19 -17.70 -4.23 -1.96
CA ILE A 19 -16.63 -5.19 -1.75
C ILE A 19 -15.35 -4.44 -1.38
N GLY A 20 -14.96 -4.51 -0.10
CA GLY A 20 -13.78 -3.88 0.48
C GLY A 20 -14.09 -2.72 1.42
N ALA A 21 -13.43 -2.72 2.58
CA ALA A 21 -13.53 -1.72 3.65
C ALA A 21 -12.29 -0.80 3.73
N GLY A 22 -11.62 -0.58 2.60
CA GLY A 22 -10.61 0.48 2.44
C GLY A 22 -11.24 1.86 2.21
N CYS A 23 -10.41 2.87 1.95
CA CYS A 23 -10.87 4.26 1.74
C CYS A 23 -11.98 4.39 0.67
N GLY A 24 -11.94 3.58 -0.40
CA GLY A 24 -12.97 3.59 -1.44
C GLY A 24 -14.34 3.11 -0.95
N GLY A 25 -14.37 1.98 -0.23
CA GLY A 25 -15.60 1.44 0.32
C GLY A 25 -16.18 2.31 1.43
N ILE A 26 -15.32 2.85 2.30
CA ILE A 26 -15.69 3.84 3.32
C ILE A 26 -16.28 5.09 2.67
N ALA A 27 -15.61 5.65 1.65
CA ALA A 27 -16.11 6.82 0.94
C ALA A 27 -17.49 6.56 0.31
N MET A 28 -17.67 5.39 -0.30
CA MET A 28 -18.95 5.01 -0.89
C MET A 28 -20.04 4.86 0.17
N ALA A 29 -19.78 4.14 1.26
CA ALA A 29 -20.75 3.94 2.34
C ALA A 29 -21.20 5.28 2.96
N ILE A 30 -20.26 6.19 3.23
CA ILE A 30 -20.57 7.54 3.72
C ILE A 30 -21.45 8.29 2.71
N ARG A 31 -21.14 8.19 1.41
CA ARG A 31 -21.96 8.84 0.37
C ARG A 31 -23.36 8.25 0.28
N LEU A 32 -23.52 6.95 0.40
CA LEU A 32 -24.85 6.32 0.45
C LEU A 32 -25.66 6.85 1.63
N GLN A 33 -25.09 6.90 2.83
CA GLN A 33 -25.75 7.47 4.01
C GLN A 33 -26.11 8.96 3.82
N GLN A 34 -25.21 9.77 3.25
CA GLN A 34 -25.49 11.18 2.94
C GLN A 34 -26.64 11.38 1.94
N HIS A 35 -26.90 10.37 1.09
CA HIS A 35 -28.02 10.35 0.15
C HIS A 35 -29.25 9.60 0.70
N GLY A 36 -29.28 9.28 2.00
CA GLY A 36 -30.40 8.59 2.65
C GLY A 36 -30.55 7.11 2.28
N ILE A 37 -29.51 6.50 1.69
CA ILE A 37 -29.49 5.09 1.34
C ILE A 37 -28.78 4.32 2.46
N TYR A 38 -29.55 3.57 3.24
CA TYR A 38 -29.07 2.75 4.36
C TYR A 38 -29.18 1.25 4.13
N ASP A 39 -29.86 0.84 3.05
CA ASP A 39 -29.87 -0.55 2.60
C ASP A 39 -28.59 -0.82 1.79
N PHE A 40 -27.49 -1.01 2.51
CA PHE A 40 -26.23 -1.45 1.94
C PHE A 40 -25.44 -2.32 2.92
N ILE A 41 -24.51 -3.09 2.37
CA ILE A 41 -23.56 -3.87 3.15
C ILE A 41 -22.15 -3.74 2.60
N ILE A 42 -21.17 -3.67 3.50
CA ILE A 42 -19.74 -3.70 3.20
C ILE A 42 -19.24 -5.11 3.53
N LEU A 43 -18.61 -5.77 2.56
CA LEU A 43 -18.00 -7.09 2.71
C LEU A 43 -16.48 -6.92 2.70
N GLU A 44 -15.82 -7.35 3.76
CA GLU A 44 -14.37 -7.19 3.92
C GLU A 44 -13.75 -8.51 4.35
N LYS A 45 -12.74 -8.97 3.59
CA LYS A 45 -12.02 -10.20 3.90
C LYS A 45 -11.14 -10.11 5.15
N GLY A 46 -10.63 -8.92 5.45
CA GLY A 46 -9.84 -8.66 6.64
C GLY A 46 -10.67 -8.55 7.93
N SER A 47 -9.96 -8.51 9.04
CA SER A 47 -10.54 -8.48 10.38
C SER A 47 -10.99 -7.10 10.86
N ASP A 48 -10.69 -6.03 10.10
CA ASP A 48 -11.09 -4.67 10.43
C ASP A 48 -11.15 -3.76 9.19
N PHE A 49 -11.64 -2.53 9.32
CA PHE A 49 -11.56 -1.49 8.30
C PHE A 49 -10.12 -1.00 8.10
N GLY A 50 -9.83 -0.41 6.94
CA GLY A 50 -8.57 0.30 6.69
C GLY A 50 -7.86 -0.05 5.38
N GLY A 51 -8.15 -1.24 4.82
CA GLY A 51 -7.53 -1.72 3.59
C GLY A 51 -6.00 -1.59 3.62
N THR A 52 -5.43 -0.84 2.68
CA THR A 52 -3.98 -0.60 2.60
C THR A 52 -3.34 -0.22 3.94
N TRP A 53 -3.98 0.63 4.75
CA TRP A 53 -3.40 1.14 6.01
C TRP A 53 -3.59 0.18 7.19
N ARG A 54 -4.50 -0.79 7.06
CA ARG A 54 -4.60 -1.92 7.98
C ARG A 54 -3.51 -2.95 7.67
N ASP A 55 -3.27 -3.23 6.39
CA ASP A 55 -2.37 -4.32 5.97
C ASP A 55 -0.88 -3.89 5.95
N ASN A 56 -0.60 -2.64 5.56
CA ASN A 56 0.78 -2.14 5.43
C ASN A 56 1.23 -1.44 6.70
N GLN A 57 1.69 -2.23 7.65
CA GLN A 57 2.17 -1.75 8.96
C GLN A 57 3.69 -1.86 9.15
N TYR A 58 4.45 -1.90 8.05
CA TYR A 58 5.91 -1.96 8.12
C TYR A 58 6.53 -0.68 8.71
N PRO A 59 7.71 -0.76 9.34
CA PRO A 59 8.40 0.41 9.87
C PRO A 59 8.57 1.51 8.82
N GLY A 60 8.22 2.74 9.18
CA GLY A 60 8.32 3.89 8.27
C GLY A 60 7.20 4.00 7.23
N ALA A 61 6.21 3.10 7.24
CA ALA A 61 5.03 3.18 6.36
C ALA A 61 4.37 4.55 6.47
N ALA A 62 4.24 5.26 5.35
CA ALA A 62 3.67 6.60 5.32
C ALA A 62 3.16 7.00 3.93
N CYS A 63 2.25 7.97 3.86
CA CYS A 63 1.74 8.44 2.58
C CYS A 63 2.79 9.25 1.80
N ASP A 64 2.65 9.30 0.48
CA ASP A 64 3.45 10.14 -0.42
C ASP A 64 2.63 11.28 -1.06
N VAL A 65 1.36 11.40 -0.66
CA VAL A 65 0.48 12.55 -0.90
C VAL A 65 0.28 13.28 0.42
N GLN A 66 0.32 14.61 0.39
CA GLN A 66 0.26 15.43 1.60
C GLN A 66 -1.04 15.17 2.38
N SER A 67 -0.98 15.03 3.71
CA SER A 67 -2.05 14.49 4.56
C SER A 67 -3.40 15.23 4.44
N HIS A 68 -3.36 16.56 4.36
CA HIS A 68 -4.58 17.38 4.15
C HIS A 68 -5.24 17.18 2.77
N LEU A 69 -4.51 16.65 1.78
CA LEU A 69 -5.04 16.22 0.49
C LEU A 69 -5.40 14.72 0.51
N TYR A 70 -4.62 13.89 1.22
CA TYR A 70 -4.82 12.46 1.42
C TYR A 70 -5.88 12.13 2.50
N SER A 71 -7.03 12.81 2.41
CA SER A 71 -8.22 12.61 3.23
C SER A 71 -9.47 12.85 2.39
N LEU A 72 -10.61 12.26 2.79
CA LEU A 72 -11.88 12.45 2.10
C LEU A 72 -12.28 13.93 2.14
N SER A 73 -12.55 14.50 0.97
CA SER A 73 -12.86 15.94 0.83
C SER A 73 -14.12 16.36 1.59
N PHE A 74 -15.04 15.42 1.82
CA PHE A 74 -16.30 15.59 2.53
C PHE A 74 -16.26 15.10 3.99
N ALA A 75 -15.13 14.52 4.44
CA ALA A 75 -14.91 14.15 5.83
C ALA A 75 -13.44 14.45 6.23
N PRO A 76 -13.03 15.73 6.22
CA PRO A 76 -11.63 16.13 6.34
C PRO A 76 -11.14 16.06 7.80
N LYS A 77 -9.87 15.69 7.98
CA LYS A 77 -9.17 15.82 9.27
C LYS A 77 -8.40 17.14 9.35
N SER A 78 -8.48 17.81 10.49
CA SER A 78 -7.93 19.16 10.72
C SER A 78 -6.61 19.18 11.49
N ASN A 79 -6.26 18.08 12.17
CA ASN A 79 -5.19 18.03 13.15
C ASN A 79 -4.01 17.11 12.76
N TRP A 80 -3.82 16.85 11.46
CA TRP A 80 -2.68 16.06 10.95
C TRP A 80 -1.36 16.50 11.58
N SER A 81 -0.55 15.55 12.05
CA SER A 81 0.69 15.83 12.77
C SER A 81 1.74 16.51 11.89
N LYS A 82 1.88 16.04 10.65
CA LYS A 82 2.84 16.52 9.65
C LYS A 82 2.33 16.42 8.23
N ARG A 83 3.10 16.98 7.30
CA ARG A 83 2.74 17.07 5.88
C ARG A 83 2.47 15.74 5.21
N TYR A 84 3.15 14.67 5.60
CA TYR A 84 2.91 13.32 5.09
C TYR A 84 2.86 12.35 6.26
N ALA A 85 1.67 12.06 6.76
CA ALA A 85 1.43 11.24 7.93
C ALA A 85 1.93 9.79 7.75
N GLU A 86 2.39 9.20 8.85
CA GLU A 86 2.67 7.77 8.93
C GLU A 86 1.37 6.94 8.97
N ALA A 87 1.52 5.65 8.68
CA ALA A 87 0.43 4.68 8.66
C ALA A 87 -0.45 4.70 9.93
N PRO A 88 0.09 4.78 11.17
CA PRO A 88 -0.75 4.79 12.36
C PRO A 88 -1.73 5.99 12.42
N GLU A 89 -1.30 7.18 12.01
CA GLU A 89 -2.18 8.36 12.04
C GLU A 89 -3.24 8.29 10.93
N ILE A 90 -2.89 7.76 9.75
CA ILE A 90 -3.85 7.55 8.66
C ILE A 90 -4.85 6.46 9.02
N PHE A 91 -4.38 5.38 9.64
CA PHE A 91 -5.22 4.31 10.14
C PHE A 91 -6.19 4.83 11.21
N SER A 92 -5.70 5.63 12.17
CA SER A 92 -6.56 6.32 13.15
C SER A 92 -7.61 7.21 12.47
N TYR A 93 -7.25 7.99 11.45
CA TYR A 93 -8.24 8.76 10.69
C TYR A 93 -9.32 7.88 10.05
N ILE A 94 -8.96 6.71 9.51
CA ILE A 94 -9.93 5.77 8.96
C ILE A 94 -10.85 5.22 10.07
N GLN A 95 -10.30 4.87 11.22
CA GLN A 95 -11.08 4.39 12.36
C GLN A 95 -12.01 5.48 12.93
N ASP A 96 -11.57 6.74 12.93
CA ASP A 96 -12.40 7.90 13.27
C ASP A 96 -13.64 7.93 12.34
N LEU A 97 -13.44 7.83 11.02
CA LEU A 97 -14.55 7.79 10.04
C LEU A 97 -15.51 6.62 10.26
N VAL A 98 -14.97 5.43 10.55
CA VAL A 98 -15.79 4.24 10.80
C VAL A 98 -16.68 4.43 12.03
N THR A 99 -16.17 5.10 13.06
CA THR A 99 -16.89 5.42 14.29
C THR A 99 -17.92 6.52 14.06
N ASP A 100 -17.50 7.65 13.47
CA ASP A 100 -18.34 8.84 13.24
C ASP A 100 -19.59 8.54 12.39
N TYR A 101 -19.46 7.61 11.44
CA TYR A 101 -20.54 7.20 10.53
C TYR A 101 -21.17 5.85 10.88
N ASN A 102 -20.79 5.27 12.03
CA ASN A 102 -21.26 3.96 12.51
C ASN A 102 -21.18 2.85 11.43
N LEU A 103 -20.11 2.83 10.65
CA LEU A 103 -20.00 1.94 9.48
C LEU A 103 -19.89 0.45 9.87
N ARG A 104 -19.48 0.15 11.11
CA ARG A 104 -19.43 -1.23 11.62
C ARG A 104 -20.80 -1.91 11.59
N ALA A 105 -21.89 -1.16 11.78
CA ALA A 105 -23.25 -1.69 11.71
C ALA A 105 -23.65 -2.16 10.31
N PHE A 106 -22.96 -1.69 9.27
CA PHE A 106 -23.22 -2.00 7.87
C PHE A 106 -22.17 -2.92 7.26
N CYS A 107 -21.33 -3.59 8.06
CA CYS A 107 -20.20 -4.36 7.57
C CYS A 107 -20.16 -5.78 8.10
N ARG A 108 -19.80 -6.73 7.22
CA ARG A 108 -19.36 -8.08 7.58
C ARG A 108 -17.85 -8.17 7.33
N LEU A 109 -17.11 -8.21 8.42
CA LEU A 109 -15.67 -8.46 8.43
C LEU A 109 -15.39 -9.96 8.29
N ASN A 110 -14.14 -10.34 8.02
CA ASN A 110 -13.72 -11.72 7.77
C ASN A 110 -14.60 -12.44 6.73
N THR A 111 -15.06 -11.71 5.72
CA THR A 111 -15.99 -12.19 4.70
C THR A 111 -15.44 -11.85 3.31
N GLU A 112 -14.73 -12.81 2.70
CA GLU A 112 -14.29 -12.70 1.31
C GLU A 112 -15.43 -13.02 0.34
N VAL A 113 -15.52 -12.25 -0.75
CA VAL A 113 -16.41 -12.52 -1.88
C VAL A 113 -15.61 -13.27 -2.94
N LEU A 114 -16.06 -14.46 -3.30
CA LEU A 114 -15.39 -15.36 -4.25
C LEU A 114 -15.87 -15.17 -5.69
N ALA A 115 -17.15 -14.83 -5.87
CA ALA A 115 -17.76 -14.66 -7.18
C ALA A 115 -18.93 -13.67 -7.15
N ALA A 116 -19.24 -13.11 -8.32
CA ALA A 116 -20.41 -12.27 -8.57
C ALA A 116 -21.10 -12.70 -9.88
N HIS A 117 -22.34 -13.13 -9.78
CA HIS A 117 -23.14 -13.60 -10.92
C HIS A 117 -24.34 -12.69 -11.10
N TYR A 118 -24.44 -12.02 -12.25
CA TYR A 118 -25.61 -11.21 -12.57
C TYR A 118 -26.73 -12.10 -13.12
N GLN A 119 -27.91 -12.01 -12.52
CA GLN A 119 -29.14 -12.69 -12.94
C GLN A 119 -30.02 -11.71 -13.72
N ALA A 120 -30.02 -11.83 -15.05
CA ALA A 120 -30.69 -10.88 -15.93
C ALA A 120 -32.20 -10.82 -15.74
N GLU A 121 -32.84 -11.96 -15.47
CA GLU A 121 -34.30 -12.09 -15.30
C GLU A 121 -34.79 -11.37 -14.05
N ARG A 122 -33.94 -11.30 -13.02
CA ARG A 122 -34.27 -10.71 -11.71
C ARG A 122 -33.68 -9.32 -11.53
N CYS A 123 -32.80 -8.90 -12.43
CA CYS A 123 -32.01 -7.66 -12.31
C CYS A 123 -31.22 -7.58 -10.99
N LEU A 124 -30.69 -8.72 -10.53
CA LEU A 124 -29.94 -8.84 -9.26
C LEU A 124 -28.57 -9.48 -9.49
N TRP A 125 -27.63 -9.14 -8.62
CA TRP A 125 -26.35 -9.82 -8.46
C TRP A 125 -26.46 -10.85 -7.34
N GLN A 126 -25.93 -12.05 -7.58
CA GLN A 126 -25.63 -13.04 -6.56
C GLN A 126 -24.14 -13.02 -6.25
N LEU A 127 -23.81 -12.75 -5.00
CA LEU A 127 -22.45 -12.79 -4.48
C LEU A 127 -22.23 -14.10 -3.73
N GLN A 128 -21.24 -14.89 -4.15
CA GLN A 128 -20.81 -16.08 -3.43
C GLN A 128 -19.76 -15.68 -2.40
N LEU A 129 -20.00 -15.98 -1.14
CA LEU A 129 -19.10 -15.69 -0.03
C LEU A 129 -18.18 -16.88 0.27
N GLN A 130 -17.12 -16.65 1.04
CA GLN A 130 -16.12 -17.68 1.37
C GLN A 130 -16.72 -18.92 2.06
N ASP A 131 -17.78 -18.72 2.85
CA ASP A 131 -18.52 -19.77 3.56
C ASP A 131 -19.55 -20.49 2.67
N GLN A 132 -19.49 -20.25 1.36
CA GLN A 132 -20.41 -20.76 0.34
C GLN A 132 -21.84 -20.20 0.41
N SER A 133 -22.12 -19.29 1.36
CA SER A 133 -23.42 -18.61 1.40
C SER A 133 -23.55 -17.60 0.25
N ILE A 134 -24.81 -17.33 -0.12
CA ILE A 134 -25.15 -16.37 -1.17
C ILE A 134 -25.75 -15.11 -0.54
N LEU A 135 -25.32 -13.95 -1.03
CA LEU A 135 -25.92 -12.65 -0.76
C LEU A 135 -26.41 -12.05 -2.08
N GLU A 136 -27.66 -11.60 -2.11
CA GLU A 136 -28.24 -10.92 -3.27
C GLU A 136 -28.12 -9.40 -3.13
N ALA A 137 -27.77 -8.73 -4.23
CA ALA A 137 -27.65 -7.28 -4.27
C ALA A 137 -28.18 -6.69 -5.58
N GLN A 138 -28.86 -5.54 -5.53
CA GLN A 138 -29.25 -4.83 -6.76
C GLN A 138 -28.03 -4.19 -7.45
N PHE A 139 -27.13 -3.61 -6.68
CA PHE A 139 -25.89 -2.99 -7.16
C PHE A 139 -24.67 -3.57 -6.44
N VAL A 140 -23.58 -3.79 -7.17
CA VAL A 140 -22.30 -4.25 -6.63
C VAL A 140 -21.22 -3.22 -6.93
N ILE A 141 -20.46 -2.84 -5.91
CA ILE A 141 -19.40 -1.84 -5.99
C ILE A 141 -18.08 -2.50 -5.59
N PHE A 142 -17.17 -2.61 -6.55
CA PHE A 142 -15.82 -3.13 -6.31
C PHE A 142 -14.92 -2.01 -5.75
N ALA A 143 -14.61 -2.10 -4.46
CA ALA A 143 -13.70 -1.21 -3.74
C ALA A 143 -12.48 -1.98 -3.15
N SER A 144 -12.05 -3.05 -3.83
CA SER A 144 -11.00 -3.97 -3.40
C SER A 144 -9.58 -3.36 -3.38
N GLY A 145 -9.38 -2.25 -4.08
CA GLY A 145 -8.11 -1.53 -4.13
C GLY A 145 -7.07 -2.18 -5.07
N PRO A 146 -6.25 -1.39 -5.77
CA PRO A 146 -5.33 -1.92 -6.79
C PRO A 146 -4.01 -2.50 -6.25
N LEU A 147 -3.74 -2.34 -4.95
CA LEU A 147 -2.45 -2.69 -4.32
C LEU A 147 -2.67 -3.55 -3.07
N HIS A 148 -3.25 -4.74 -3.25
CA HIS A 148 -3.63 -5.62 -2.14
C HIS A 148 -3.14 -7.06 -2.28
N ILE A 149 -2.75 -7.52 -3.47
CA ILE A 149 -2.15 -8.86 -3.67
C ILE A 149 -0.63 -8.72 -3.76
N PRO A 150 0.14 -9.19 -2.74
CA PRO A 150 1.60 -9.18 -2.78
C PRO A 150 2.17 -9.85 -4.04
N GLN A 151 3.20 -9.23 -4.63
CA GLN A 151 3.95 -9.85 -5.72
C GLN A 151 5.08 -10.69 -5.12
N ILE A 152 4.87 -11.99 -4.95
CA ILE A 152 5.92 -12.89 -4.46
C ILE A 152 6.74 -13.41 -5.65
N PRO A 153 8.07 -13.16 -5.71
CA PRO A 153 8.90 -13.72 -6.75
C PRO A 153 9.10 -15.22 -6.52
N ASP A 154 9.15 -15.98 -7.61
CA ASP A 154 9.63 -17.35 -7.57
C ASP A 154 11.16 -17.34 -7.55
N ILE A 155 11.75 -17.93 -6.51
CA ILE A 155 13.20 -17.98 -6.31
C ILE A 155 13.57 -19.42 -6.00
N LEU A 156 14.51 -19.96 -6.77
CA LEU A 156 15.00 -21.32 -6.58
C LEU A 156 15.52 -21.53 -5.15
N GLY A 157 15.08 -22.60 -4.49
CA GLY A 157 15.55 -22.99 -3.15
C GLY A 157 14.88 -22.25 -1.98
N ILE A 158 13.91 -21.36 -2.25
CA ILE A 158 13.18 -20.65 -1.19
C ILE A 158 12.48 -21.61 -0.21
N GLU A 159 12.02 -22.76 -0.70
CA GLU A 159 11.38 -23.82 0.08
C GLU A 159 12.30 -24.50 1.10
N LYS A 160 13.62 -24.38 0.92
CA LYS A 160 14.65 -24.94 1.81
C LYS A 160 15.10 -23.96 2.88
N PHE A 161 14.86 -22.66 2.67
CA PHE A 161 15.35 -21.61 3.55
C PHE A 161 14.72 -21.73 4.95
N GLN A 162 15.56 -21.85 5.97
CA GLN A 162 15.13 -22.06 7.36
C GLN A 162 14.91 -20.75 8.12
N GLY A 163 15.28 -19.61 7.52
CA GLY A 163 15.08 -18.29 8.11
C GLY A 163 13.65 -17.78 7.97
N LYS A 164 13.43 -16.56 8.46
CA LYS A 164 12.11 -15.92 8.35
C LYS A 164 11.88 -15.32 6.97
N VAL A 165 10.67 -15.47 6.44
CA VAL A 165 10.29 -14.92 5.14
C VAL A 165 8.95 -14.22 5.27
N PHE A 166 8.87 -12.97 4.84
CA PHE A 166 7.60 -12.26 4.74
C PHE A 166 7.64 -11.16 3.68
N HIS A 167 6.47 -10.84 3.13
CA HIS A 167 6.29 -9.65 2.31
C HIS A 167 6.04 -8.42 3.17
N SER A 168 6.46 -7.23 2.73
CA SER A 168 6.31 -6.01 3.54
C SER A 168 4.86 -5.70 3.92
N ALA A 169 3.90 -6.11 3.08
CA ALA A 169 2.45 -5.96 3.32
C ALA A 169 1.84 -7.04 4.25
N GLN A 170 2.66 -7.99 4.70
CA GLN A 170 2.28 -9.10 5.58
C GLN A 170 3.37 -9.27 6.65
N LEU A 171 3.84 -8.13 7.18
CA LEU A 171 4.94 -8.09 8.13
C LEU A 171 4.62 -8.96 9.35
N ASP A 172 5.59 -9.79 9.77
CA ASP A 172 5.55 -10.44 11.08
C ASP A 172 5.93 -9.42 12.16
N HIS A 173 4.91 -8.92 12.88
CA HIS A 173 5.07 -7.94 13.96
C HIS A 173 5.89 -8.44 15.15
N THR A 174 6.08 -9.76 15.27
CA THR A 174 6.83 -10.37 16.37
C THR A 174 8.31 -10.53 16.06
N TYR A 175 8.72 -10.35 14.80
CA TYR A 175 10.09 -10.55 14.38
C TYR A 175 10.96 -9.32 14.66
N ASP A 176 11.98 -9.47 15.51
CA ASP A 176 12.99 -8.45 15.75
C ASP A 176 14.22 -8.66 14.83
N PRO A 177 14.52 -7.73 13.90
CA PRO A 177 15.70 -7.83 13.05
C PRO A 177 17.01 -7.47 13.77
N THR A 178 16.97 -7.12 15.06
CA THR A 178 18.15 -6.69 15.81
C THR A 178 19.24 -7.76 15.84
N GLY A 179 20.45 -7.40 15.39
CA GLY A 179 21.60 -8.31 15.35
C GLY A 179 21.50 -9.43 14.30
N LYS A 180 20.49 -9.39 13.42
CA LYS A 180 20.27 -10.38 12.36
C LYS A 180 20.87 -9.95 11.03
N ASN A 181 21.21 -10.92 10.20
CA ASN A 181 21.51 -10.71 8.79
C ASN A 181 20.20 -10.74 8.00
N VAL A 182 19.86 -9.65 7.32
CA VAL A 182 18.58 -9.50 6.61
C VAL A 182 18.85 -9.25 5.13
N ALA A 183 18.13 -9.94 4.25
CA ALA A 183 18.04 -9.58 2.84
C ALA A 183 16.69 -8.92 2.55
N SER A 184 16.72 -7.80 1.82
CA SER A 184 15.53 -7.10 1.33
C SER A 184 15.53 -7.16 -0.20
N ILE A 185 14.56 -7.85 -0.79
CA ILE A 185 14.41 -7.92 -2.25
C ILE A 185 13.47 -6.83 -2.75
N GLY A 186 13.97 -5.98 -3.63
CA GLY A 186 13.21 -4.88 -4.22
C GLY A 186 13.51 -3.53 -3.55
N THR A 187 13.30 -2.47 -4.32
CA THR A 187 13.61 -1.07 -3.99
C THR A 187 12.42 -0.16 -4.31
N GLY A 188 11.20 -0.71 -4.25
CA GLY A 188 9.96 0.02 -4.50
C GLY A 188 9.52 0.92 -3.32
N GLY A 189 8.29 1.43 -3.41
CA GLY A 189 7.74 2.37 -2.42
C GLY A 189 7.79 1.89 -0.97
N SER A 190 7.52 0.60 -0.71
CA SER A 190 7.63 0.04 0.64
C SER A 190 9.08 -0.06 1.11
N ALA A 191 9.97 -0.56 0.24
CA ALA A 191 11.38 -0.78 0.56
C ALA A 191 12.11 0.51 0.92
N ILE A 192 11.89 1.60 0.17
CA ILE A 192 12.53 2.89 0.49
C ILE A 192 12.10 3.49 1.83
N GLN A 193 11.02 2.97 2.42
CA GLN A 193 10.48 3.38 3.72
C GLN A 193 10.98 2.48 4.85
N TYR A 194 10.93 1.15 4.71
CA TYR A 194 11.38 0.27 5.80
C TYR A 194 12.89 0.07 5.86
N ILE A 195 13.61 0.10 4.72
CA ILE A 195 15.07 -0.13 4.69
C ILE A 195 15.80 0.81 5.67
N PRO A 196 15.54 2.14 5.65
CA PRO A 196 16.20 3.06 6.58
C PRO A 196 15.85 2.81 8.06
N GLU A 197 14.69 2.23 8.35
CA GLU A 197 14.23 2.00 9.72
C GLU A 197 14.77 0.68 10.30
N ILE A 198 15.03 -0.32 9.46
CA ILE A 198 15.62 -1.61 9.89
C ILE A 198 17.15 -1.63 9.81
N ALA A 199 17.76 -0.86 8.90
CA ALA A 199 19.21 -0.84 8.71
C ALA A 199 20.01 -0.53 9.99
N PRO A 200 19.56 0.35 10.90
CA PRO A 200 20.26 0.58 12.17
C PRO A 200 20.25 -0.60 13.15
N LYS A 201 19.31 -1.53 12.99
CA LYS A 201 19.09 -2.65 13.90
C LYS A 201 19.79 -3.93 13.43
N CYS A 202 19.86 -4.14 12.12
CA CYS A 202 20.45 -5.34 11.53
C CYS A 202 21.95 -5.43 11.80
N LYS A 203 22.46 -6.67 11.98
CA LYS A 203 23.91 -6.93 11.93
C LYS A 203 24.47 -6.67 10.53
N GLN A 204 23.75 -7.13 9.52
CA GLN A 204 24.04 -6.89 8.11
C GLN A 204 22.73 -6.80 7.34
N LEU A 205 22.59 -5.81 6.45
CA LEU A 205 21.45 -5.66 5.56
C LEU A 205 21.91 -5.71 4.10
N TYR A 206 21.46 -6.73 3.38
CA TYR A 206 21.65 -6.86 1.93
C TYR A 206 20.42 -6.32 1.20
N VAL A 207 20.59 -5.26 0.42
CA VAL A 207 19.52 -4.68 -0.40
C VAL A 207 19.67 -5.20 -1.83
N MET A 208 18.80 -6.12 -2.23
CA MET A 208 18.83 -6.74 -3.55
C MET A 208 18.05 -5.88 -4.54
N GLN A 209 18.77 -5.20 -5.42
CA GLN A 209 18.22 -4.24 -6.37
C GLN A 209 18.31 -4.78 -7.80
N ARG A 210 17.15 -5.06 -8.40
CA ARG A 210 17.07 -5.33 -9.85
C ARG A 210 17.09 -4.07 -10.70
N THR A 211 16.43 -3.01 -10.23
CA THR A 211 16.37 -1.71 -10.93
C THR A 211 16.33 -0.62 -9.87
N ALA A 212 17.13 0.43 -10.02
CA ALA A 212 17.05 1.59 -9.13
C ALA A 212 15.74 2.37 -9.31
N ALA A 213 15.33 3.08 -8.26
CA ALA A 213 14.15 3.92 -8.27
C ALA A 213 14.55 5.41 -8.23
N TRP A 214 13.82 6.26 -8.97
CA TRP A 214 13.94 7.70 -8.79
C TRP A 214 13.32 8.08 -7.44
N VAL A 215 14.16 8.53 -6.50
CA VAL A 215 13.75 9.02 -5.19
C VAL A 215 14.10 10.49 -5.06
N ILE A 216 13.16 11.31 -4.64
CA ILE A 216 13.36 12.75 -4.42
C ILE A 216 13.16 13.11 -2.94
N PRO A 217 13.67 14.27 -2.48
CA PRO A 217 13.46 14.73 -1.13
C PRO A 217 11.98 14.85 -0.75
N ARG A 218 11.70 14.51 0.50
CA ARG A 218 10.38 14.59 1.12
C ARG A 218 10.33 15.78 2.07
N ASP A 219 9.26 16.56 2.00
CA ASP A 219 9.01 17.66 2.92
C ASP A 219 8.47 17.12 4.26
N GLU A 220 9.33 17.03 5.28
CA GLU A 220 9.02 16.42 6.59
C GLU A 220 8.45 17.40 7.62
N ARG A 221 8.03 18.61 7.22
CA ARG A 221 7.52 19.61 8.16
C ARG A 221 6.31 19.11 8.96
N ALA A 222 6.41 19.28 10.28
CA ALA A 222 5.29 19.15 11.21
C ALA A 222 4.35 20.35 11.08
N TYR A 223 3.06 20.14 11.37
CA TYR A 223 2.09 21.22 11.50
C TYR A 223 2.13 21.78 12.93
N PRO A 224 2.44 23.08 13.11
CA PRO A 224 2.36 23.71 14.42
C PRO A 224 0.95 23.64 15.01
N ASN A 225 0.86 23.65 16.35
CA ASN A 225 -0.44 23.62 17.05
C ASN A 225 -1.35 24.79 16.67
N LEU A 226 -0.79 25.96 16.37
CA LEU A 226 -1.56 27.12 15.90
C LEU A 226 -2.22 26.83 14.55
N GLU A 227 -1.49 26.26 13.59
CA GLU A 227 -2.06 25.90 12.27
C GLU A 227 -3.18 24.87 12.41
N LYS A 228 -2.99 23.82 13.24
CA LYS A 228 -4.03 22.83 13.53
C LYS A 228 -5.30 23.47 14.10
N LYS A 229 -5.15 24.42 15.04
CA LYS A 229 -6.28 25.18 15.60
C LYS A 229 -6.99 26.02 14.53
N LEU A 230 -6.25 26.66 13.63
CA LEU A 230 -6.82 27.42 12.51
C LEU A 230 -7.55 26.52 11.52
N PHE A 231 -6.99 25.36 11.16
CA PHE A 231 -7.65 24.39 10.28
C PHE A 231 -8.93 23.81 10.88
N LYS A 232 -9.00 23.70 12.21
CA LYS A 232 -10.21 23.27 12.92
C LYS A 232 -11.26 24.39 12.98
N LYS A 233 -10.83 25.64 13.23
CA LYS A 233 -11.74 26.78 13.41
C LYS A 233 -12.29 27.33 12.09
N TYR A 234 -11.47 27.38 11.04
CA TYR A 234 -11.81 28.06 9.79
C TYR A 234 -11.74 27.09 8.60
N ASP A 235 -12.90 26.58 8.18
CA ASP A 235 -13.00 25.65 7.04
C ASP A 235 -12.43 26.22 5.74
N TRP A 236 -12.66 27.52 5.45
CA TRP A 236 -12.11 28.19 4.27
C TRP A 236 -10.58 28.15 4.26
N PHE A 237 -9.93 28.30 5.42
CA PHE A 237 -8.47 28.27 5.53
C PHE A 237 -7.93 26.87 5.24
N ARG A 238 -8.59 25.83 5.78
CA ARG A 238 -8.26 24.44 5.46
C ARG A 238 -8.49 24.11 3.99
N LYS A 239 -9.58 24.60 3.39
CA LYS A 239 -9.89 24.41 1.96
C LYS A 239 -8.88 25.10 1.07
N LEU A 240 -8.48 26.34 1.39
CA LEU A 240 -7.44 27.07 0.65
C LEU A 240 -6.10 26.32 0.72
N HIS A 241 -5.72 25.85 1.91
CA HIS A 241 -4.52 25.03 2.06
C HIS A 241 -4.60 23.74 1.24
N ARG A 242 -5.74 23.03 1.27
CA ARG A 242 -5.95 21.84 0.44
C ARG A 242 -5.88 22.15 -1.05
N ALA A 243 -6.46 23.26 -1.52
CA ALA A 243 -6.37 23.71 -2.91
C ALA A 243 -4.93 24.02 -3.32
N ARG A 244 -4.16 24.70 -2.45
CA ARG A 244 -2.72 24.93 -2.67
C ARG A 244 -1.94 23.63 -2.79
N LEU A 245 -2.23 22.63 -1.94
CA LEU A 245 -1.62 21.29 -2.01
C LEU A 245 -1.99 20.57 -3.31
N TYR A 246 -3.26 20.65 -3.73
CA TYR A 246 -3.73 20.10 -4.99
C TYR A 246 -2.95 20.68 -6.17
N TRP A 247 -2.93 22.01 -6.32
CA TRP A 247 -2.21 22.67 -7.41
C TRP A 247 -0.69 22.42 -7.37
N SER A 248 -0.10 22.30 -6.18
CA SER A 248 1.30 21.91 -6.03
C SER A 248 1.61 20.47 -6.47
N ASN A 249 0.62 19.57 -6.44
CA ASN A 249 0.80 18.20 -6.95
C ASN A 249 0.53 18.15 -8.45
N GLU A 250 -0.52 18.83 -8.93
CA GLU A 250 -0.80 18.97 -10.37
C GLU A 250 0.39 19.59 -11.12
N SER A 251 1.08 20.58 -10.52
CA SER A 251 2.26 21.17 -11.14
C SER A 251 3.41 20.18 -11.35
N ARG A 252 3.44 19.04 -10.65
CA ARG A 252 4.45 17.98 -10.83
C ARG A 252 4.20 17.13 -12.08
N VAL A 253 3.01 17.20 -12.66
CA VAL A 253 2.68 16.53 -13.93
C VAL A 253 3.33 17.26 -15.11
N VAL A 254 3.50 18.58 -15.01
CA VAL A 254 4.04 19.42 -16.10
C VAL A 254 5.43 18.98 -16.58
N PRO A 255 6.42 18.70 -15.69
CA PRO A 255 7.70 18.12 -16.12
C PRO A 255 7.56 16.79 -16.87
N ILE A 256 6.63 15.92 -16.46
CA ILE A 256 6.44 14.58 -17.05
C ILE A 256 6.02 14.68 -18.52
N VAL A 257 5.21 15.67 -18.86
CA VAL A 257 4.71 15.89 -20.23
C VAL A 257 5.61 16.82 -21.08
N LYS A 258 6.69 17.37 -20.49
CA LYS A 258 7.61 18.29 -21.19
C LYS A 258 9.06 17.76 -21.14
N PRO A 259 9.55 17.12 -22.22
CA PRO A 259 10.87 16.46 -22.24
C PRO A 259 12.07 17.35 -21.84
N GLY A 260 12.05 18.63 -22.20
CA GLY A 260 13.13 19.57 -21.87
C GLY A 260 13.25 19.85 -20.36
N ILE A 261 12.11 19.99 -19.68
CA ILE A 261 12.07 20.19 -18.21
C ILE A 261 12.49 18.90 -17.52
N MET A 262 12.05 17.74 -18.02
CA MET A 262 12.40 16.45 -17.45
C MET A 262 13.91 16.18 -17.45
N LYS A 263 14.63 16.55 -18.52
CA LYS A 263 16.10 16.42 -18.57
C LYS A 263 16.78 17.23 -17.46
N PHE A 264 16.27 18.42 -17.16
CA PHE A 264 16.82 19.25 -16.09
C PHE A 264 16.50 18.67 -14.70
N THR A 265 15.25 18.26 -14.45
CA THR A 265 14.86 17.66 -13.17
C THR A 265 15.59 16.33 -12.91
N GLN A 266 15.83 15.54 -13.96
CA GLN A 266 16.62 14.32 -13.86
C GLN A 266 18.07 14.61 -13.44
N LYS A 267 18.73 15.61 -14.04
CA LYS A 267 20.08 16.02 -13.62
C LYS A 267 20.13 16.46 -12.16
N LEU A 268 19.12 17.19 -11.69
CA LEU A 268 19.02 17.55 -10.27
C LEU A 268 18.87 16.33 -9.37
N ALA A 269 18.08 15.32 -9.79
CA ALA A 269 17.93 14.08 -9.06
C ALA A 269 19.23 13.25 -9.03
N GLU A 270 19.97 13.18 -10.15
CA GLU A 270 21.29 12.55 -10.21
C GLU A 270 22.31 13.23 -9.28
N LEU A 271 22.31 14.58 -9.25
CA LEU A 271 23.13 15.34 -8.32
C LEU A 271 22.75 15.09 -6.87
N PHE A 272 21.45 14.99 -6.58
CA PHE A 272 20.96 14.63 -5.24
C PHE A 272 21.45 13.24 -4.81
N ILE A 273 21.39 12.23 -5.69
CA ILE A 273 21.93 10.88 -5.38
C ILE A 273 23.42 10.95 -5.06
N LYS A 274 24.21 11.65 -5.90
CA LYS A 274 25.66 11.81 -5.69
C LYS A 274 26.00 12.58 -4.41
N TYR A 275 25.14 13.51 -4.01
CA TYR A 275 25.31 14.26 -2.78
C TYR A 275 25.03 13.41 -1.54
N GLU A 276 23.95 12.62 -1.57
CA GLU A 276 23.52 11.80 -0.43
C GLU A 276 24.34 10.51 -0.27
N VAL A 277 24.88 9.95 -1.36
CA VAL A 277 25.67 8.70 -1.34
C VAL A 277 27.16 9.00 -1.53
N LYS A 278 27.93 8.83 -0.46
CA LYS A 278 29.36 9.22 -0.42
C LYS A 278 30.25 8.40 -1.34
N ASN A 279 29.90 7.13 -1.60
CA ASN A 279 30.65 6.26 -2.51
C ASN A 279 30.17 6.47 -3.97
N PRO A 280 31.04 6.95 -4.89
CA PRO A 280 30.65 7.23 -6.28
C PRO A 280 30.16 6.02 -7.07
N GLU A 281 30.76 4.83 -6.86
CA GLU A 281 30.33 3.60 -7.54
C GLU A 281 28.95 3.16 -7.06
N LEU A 282 28.68 3.32 -5.76
CA LEU A 282 27.38 3.03 -5.17
C LEU A 282 26.31 4.01 -5.66
N ALA A 283 26.64 5.30 -5.73
CA ALA A 283 25.76 6.34 -6.29
C ALA A 283 25.39 6.02 -7.74
N LYS A 284 26.34 5.53 -8.55
CA LYS A 284 26.08 5.09 -9.93
C LYS A 284 25.12 3.91 -9.97
N LYS A 285 25.30 2.90 -9.12
CA LYS A 285 24.37 1.75 -9.01
C LYS A 285 22.97 2.15 -8.53
N LEU A 286 22.84 3.20 -7.73
CA LEU A 286 21.57 3.75 -7.24
C LEU A 286 20.92 4.75 -8.21
N THR A 287 21.61 5.12 -9.29
CA THR A 287 21.07 6.01 -10.33
C THR A 287 20.30 5.18 -11.36
N PRO A 288 18.99 5.42 -11.57
CA PRO A 288 18.22 4.70 -12.56
C PRO A 288 18.68 4.91 -14.00
N ASP A 289 18.52 3.88 -14.83
CA ASP A 289 18.86 3.85 -16.25
C ASP A 289 17.67 4.20 -17.18
N TYR A 290 16.51 4.52 -16.61
CA TYR A 290 15.31 4.92 -17.33
C TYR A 290 14.93 6.37 -17.02
N ILE A 291 14.20 6.99 -17.94
CA ILE A 291 13.78 8.39 -17.84
C ILE A 291 12.92 8.61 -16.59
N MET A 292 13.23 9.67 -15.84
CA MET A 292 12.43 10.07 -14.68
C MET A 292 10.96 10.31 -15.07
N GLY A 293 10.02 9.75 -14.31
CA GLY A 293 8.59 9.80 -14.60
C GLY A 293 8.02 8.61 -15.39
N CYS A 294 8.86 7.76 -16.02
CA CYS A 294 8.37 6.50 -16.62
C CYS A 294 7.86 5.49 -15.57
N LYS A 295 8.33 5.62 -14.33
CA LYS A 295 7.80 4.94 -13.15
C LYS A 295 7.44 6.00 -12.11
N ARG A 296 6.59 5.62 -11.15
CA ARG A 296 6.25 6.47 -10.00
C ARG A 296 7.52 6.96 -9.31
N ILE A 297 7.67 8.27 -9.20
CA ILE A 297 8.75 8.91 -8.46
C ILE A 297 8.45 8.71 -6.96
N LEU A 298 9.44 8.21 -6.23
CA LEU A 298 9.32 7.94 -4.81
C LEU A 298 9.85 9.13 -3.99
N VAL A 299 9.48 9.22 -2.71
CA VAL A 299 9.87 10.33 -1.83
C VAL A 299 10.48 9.83 -0.53
N SER A 300 11.73 10.19 -0.25
CA SER A 300 12.42 9.84 1.00
C SER A 300 13.66 10.71 1.20
N ASN A 301 13.89 11.12 2.44
CA ASN A 301 15.15 11.76 2.86
C ASN A 301 16.14 10.76 3.45
N LYS A 302 15.71 9.52 3.74
CA LYS A 302 16.50 8.54 4.51
C LYS A 302 17.06 7.40 3.65
N TYR A 303 16.47 7.16 2.49
CA TYR A 303 16.82 6.01 1.64
C TYR A 303 18.29 6.06 1.16
N PHE A 304 18.70 7.14 0.49
CA PHE A 304 20.08 7.25 0.00
C PHE A 304 21.13 7.31 1.12
N PRO A 305 20.94 8.08 2.22
CA PRO A 305 21.85 8.05 3.37
C PRO A 305 22.08 6.66 3.96
N THR A 306 21.10 5.76 3.86
CA THR A 306 21.19 4.40 4.42
C THR A 306 22.36 3.61 3.82
N PHE A 307 22.71 3.87 2.55
CA PHE A 307 23.81 3.20 1.85
C PHE A 307 25.21 3.69 2.26
N ASN A 308 25.31 4.73 3.09
CA ASN A 308 26.59 5.14 3.68
C ASN A 308 26.95 4.36 4.95
N ARG A 309 26.05 3.49 5.43
CA ARG A 309 26.28 2.68 6.62
C ARG A 309 27.20 1.51 6.29
N HIS A 310 28.09 1.16 7.21
CA HIS A 310 29.02 0.04 7.04
C HIS A 310 28.32 -1.33 7.00
N ASN A 311 27.13 -1.44 7.60
CA ASN A 311 26.35 -2.68 7.69
C ASN A 311 25.30 -2.83 6.58
N VAL A 312 25.36 -2.00 5.53
CA VAL A 312 24.41 -2.04 4.41
C VAL A 312 25.18 -2.29 3.12
N GLU A 313 24.83 -3.37 2.43
CA GLU A 313 25.38 -3.70 1.11
C GLU A 313 24.28 -3.62 0.05
N LEU A 314 24.50 -2.83 -1.00
CA LEU A 314 23.67 -2.88 -2.20
C LEU A 314 24.17 -4.00 -3.12
N VAL A 315 23.29 -4.94 -3.43
CA VAL A 315 23.57 -6.07 -4.32
C VAL A 315 22.77 -5.88 -5.61
N THR A 316 23.48 -5.80 -6.73
CA THR A 316 22.89 -5.58 -8.07
C THR A 316 22.91 -6.83 -8.94
N GLU A 317 23.65 -7.84 -8.49
CA GLU A 317 23.81 -9.13 -9.12
C GLU A 317 22.50 -9.93 -8.99
N LYS A 318 22.16 -10.70 -10.03
CA LYS A 318 20.95 -11.52 -10.01
C LYS A 318 21.06 -12.59 -8.93
N ILE A 319 19.95 -12.86 -8.27
CA ILE A 319 19.80 -13.98 -7.34
C ILE A 319 19.85 -15.27 -8.17
N GLN A 320 20.70 -16.20 -7.75
CA GLN A 320 20.78 -17.55 -8.33
C GLN A 320 19.82 -18.47 -7.59
N GLU A 321 19.98 -18.61 -6.27
CA GLU A 321 19.17 -19.47 -5.42
C GLU A 321 19.27 -19.07 -3.94
N LEU A 322 18.39 -19.62 -3.11
CA LEU A 322 18.55 -19.67 -1.66
C LEU A 322 19.00 -21.06 -1.23
N THR A 323 19.89 -21.09 -0.24
CA THR A 323 20.20 -22.30 0.54
C THR A 323 19.45 -22.27 1.87
N GLU A 324 19.71 -23.22 2.76
CA GLU A 324 19.08 -23.27 4.08
C GLU A 324 19.31 -22.00 4.91
N HIS A 325 20.45 -21.32 4.72
CA HIS A 325 20.90 -20.20 5.56
C HIS A 325 21.48 -19.00 4.78
N SER A 326 21.44 -19.02 3.44
CA SER A 326 22.09 -18.00 2.63
C SER A 326 21.33 -17.68 1.35
N ILE A 327 21.62 -16.51 0.79
CA ILE A 327 21.26 -16.13 -0.58
C ILE A 327 22.52 -16.12 -1.45
N ILE A 328 22.48 -16.81 -2.58
CA ILE A 328 23.59 -16.89 -3.54
C ILE A 328 23.24 -16.06 -4.76
N THR A 329 24.17 -15.23 -5.21
CA THR A 329 24.05 -14.45 -6.46
C THR A 329 24.89 -15.05 -7.58
N GLN A 330 24.60 -14.66 -8.83
CA GLN A 330 25.26 -15.19 -10.02
C GLN A 330 26.77 -14.92 -10.11
N ASP A 331 27.31 -14.01 -9.29
CA ASP A 331 28.75 -13.81 -9.13
C ASP A 331 29.40 -14.85 -8.18
N GLY A 332 28.64 -15.85 -7.73
CA GLY A 332 29.08 -16.93 -6.84
C GLY A 332 29.18 -16.53 -5.37
N LYS A 333 28.82 -15.29 -5.01
CA LYS A 333 28.90 -14.85 -3.61
C LYS A 333 27.74 -15.37 -2.80
N GLU A 334 28.07 -16.09 -1.74
CA GLU A 334 27.15 -16.52 -0.70
C GLU A 334 27.02 -15.44 0.39
N ARG A 335 25.78 -15.09 0.74
CA ARG A 335 25.46 -14.12 1.79
C ARG A 335 24.58 -14.78 2.84
N PRO A 336 25.12 -15.05 4.05
CA PRO A 336 24.33 -15.65 5.13
C PRO A 336 23.21 -14.72 5.57
N ILE A 337 21.98 -15.22 5.66
CA ILE A 337 20.79 -14.44 6.05
C ILE A 337 19.92 -15.21 7.04
N ASP A 338 19.41 -14.52 8.04
CA ASP A 338 18.43 -15.02 9.01
C ASP A 338 16.98 -14.71 8.57
N CYS A 339 16.82 -13.69 7.73
CA CYS A 339 15.52 -13.21 7.28
C CYS A 339 15.55 -12.64 5.86
N LEU A 340 14.48 -12.92 5.12
CA LEU A 340 14.20 -12.41 3.79
C LEU A 340 12.91 -11.58 3.81
N ILE A 341 13.03 -10.33 3.40
CA ILE A 341 11.90 -9.40 3.27
C ILE A 341 11.62 -9.13 1.79
N TYR A 342 10.41 -9.43 1.34
CA TYR A 342 9.96 -9.04 0.01
C TYR A 342 9.40 -7.61 0.01
N GLY A 343 10.18 -6.67 -0.52
CA GLY A 343 9.78 -5.31 -0.90
C GLY A 343 9.40 -5.22 -2.39
N THR A 344 8.78 -6.27 -2.91
CA THR A 344 8.57 -6.53 -4.34
C THR A 344 7.26 -5.98 -4.89
N GLY A 345 6.45 -5.32 -4.06
CA GLY A 345 5.25 -4.61 -4.47
C GLY A 345 4.04 -5.52 -4.62
N PHE A 346 3.17 -5.21 -5.57
CA PHE A 346 1.87 -5.86 -5.70
C PHE A 346 1.59 -6.22 -7.16
N ILE A 347 0.77 -7.24 -7.36
CA ILE A 347 0.14 -7.50 -8.66
C ILE A 347 -0.86 -6.36 -8.90
N THR A 348 -0.63 -5.57 -9.94
CA THR A 348 -1.43 -4.36 -10.25
C THR A 348 -2.38 -4.54 -11.43
N ASP A 349 -2.22 -5.60 -12.23
CA ASP A 349 -3.09 -5.88 -13.35
C ASP A 349 -4.35 -6.63 -12.85
N PRO A 350 -5.55 -6.05 -12.94
CA PRO A 350 -6.79 -6.72 -12.52
C PRO A 350 -7.04 -8.02 -13.26
N ARG A 351 -6.55 -8.16 -14.50
CA ARG A 351 -6.69 -9.40 -15.27
C ARG A 351 -5.88 -10.55 -14.66
N ILE A 352 -4.88 -10.23 -13.83
CA ILE A 352 -4.07 -11.20 -13.10
C ILE A 352 -4.66 -11.43 -11.72
N TYR A 353 -4.83 -10.37 -10.92
CA TYR A 353 -5.26 -10.53 -9.53
C TYR A 353 -6.74 -10.89 -9.38
N MET A 354 -7.58 -10.64 -10.39
CA MET A 354 -8.98 -11.10 -10.45
C MET A 354 -9.16 -12.31 -11.38
N LYS A 355 -8.09 -12.95 -11.86
CA LYS A 355 -8.18 -14.06 -12.82
C LYS A 355 -9.11 -15.19 -12.37
N ASN A 356 -9.12 -15.47 -11.06
CA ASN A 356 -9.94 -16.53 -10.46
C ASN A 356 -11.28 -16.04 -9.91
N PHE A 357 -11.53 -14.73 -9.95
CA PHE A 357 -12.80 -14.15 -9.52
C PHE A 357 -13.82 -14.29 -10.64
N GLN A 358 -14.85 -15.10 -10.43
CA GLN A 358 -15.89 -15.29 -11.43
C GLN A 358 -16.85 -14.10 -11.39
N CYS A 359 -16.79 -13.25 -12.43
CA CYS A 359 -17.76 -12.18 -12.65
C CYS A 359 -18.51 -12.48 -13.94
N THR A 360 -19.69 -13.08 -13.84
CA THR A 360 -20.44 -13.58 -15.01
C THR A 360 -21.84 -13.00 -15.09
N ARG A 361 -22.44 -13.12 -16.27
CA ARG A 361 -23.84 -12.83 -16.52
C ARG A 361 -24.52 -14.13 -16.91
N ALA A 362 -25.51 -14.53 -16.12
CA ALA A 362 -26.46 -15.58 -16.47
C ALA A 362 -27.53 -15.01 -17.39
#